data_AF-A0A1B7W7U3-F1
#
_entry.id   AF-A0A1B7W7U3-F1
#
_cell.length_a   1.000
_cell.length_b   1.000
_cell.length_c   1.000
_cell.angle_alpha   90.00
_cell.angle_beta   90.00
_cell.angle_gamma   90.00
#
_symmetry.space_group_name_H-M   'P 1'
#
loop_
_entity.id
_entity.type
_entity.pdbx_description
1 polymer ?
#
loop_
_entity_poly.entity_id
_entity_poly.type
_entity_poly.pdbx_seq_one_letter_code
_entity_poly.pdbx_strand_id
1 'polypeptide(L)'
;MLKAMKRQITRSETEELLAAVREKVPGICLRTTLIAGFPGETLYDIEETKAFLEQQRFDRVGVFTYSHEEGTSGFDLVDDVPAEEKERRAQDIMSVQQEISLEKNQEKIGQTYKVLIDKKVLVFT
;
A
#
# COMPACT_ATOMS: atom_id res chain seq x y z
N MET A 1 -1.84 7.29 -12.88
CA MET A 1 -1.43 5.89 -13.13
C MET A 1 -2.51 4.81 -13.40
N LEU A 2 -3.62 4.71 -12.65
CA LEU A 2 -4.52 3.53 -12.65
C LEU A 2 -4.98 3.03 -14.04
N LYS A 3 -5.31 3.94 -14.95
CA LYS A 3 -5.72 3.60 -16.33
C LYS A 3 -4.61 2.91 -17.12
N ALA A 4 -3.35 3.35 -16.96
CA ALA A 4 -2.20 2.74 -17.61
C ALA A 4 -1.95 1.31 -17.11
N MET A 5 -2.22 1.07 -15.82
CA MET A 5 -2.21 -0.26 -15.20
C MET A 5 -3.46 -1.11 -15.54
N LYS A 6 -4.30 -0.66 -16.48
CA LYS A 6 -5.56 -1.31 -16.89
C LYS A 6 -6.51 -1.60 -15.72
N ARG A 7 -6.51 -0.76 -14.68
CA ARG A 7 -7.52 -0.86 -13.62
C ARG A 7 -8.85 -0.33 -14.12
N GLN A 8 -9.91 -1.11 -13.89
CA GLN A 8 -11.28 -0.76 -14.27
C GLN A 8 -12.00 0.11 -13.23
N ILE A 9 -11.28 0.56 -12.20
CA ILE A 9 -11.78 1.40 -11.12
C ILE A 9 -10.94 2.66 -11.04
N THR A 10 -11.60 3.79 -10.82
CA THR A 10 -10.97 5.08 -10.59
C THR A 10 -10.60 5.27 -9.12
N ARG A 11 -9.84 6.33 -8.83
CA ARG A 11 -9.52 6.72 -7.46
C ARG A 11 -10.79 7.05 -6.67
N SER A 12 -11.70 7.87 -7.21
CA SER A 12 -12.96 8.26 -6.54
C SER A 12 -13.80 7.04 -6.17
N GLU A 13 -14.02 6.12 -7.12
CA GLU A 13 -14.78 4.89 -6.86
C GLU A 13 -14.11 4.01 -5.78
N THR A 14 -12.78 3.99 -5.76
CA THR A 14 -12.04 3.28 -4.71
C THR A 14 -12.25 3.94 -3.34
N GLU A 15 -12.18 5.27 -3.26
CA GLU A 15 -12.40 6.02 -2.02
C GLU A 15 -13.83 5.87 -1.49
N GLU A 16 -14.82 5.93 -2.38
CA GLU A 16 -16.23 5.69 -2.06
C GLU A 16 -16.45 4.26 -1.53
N LEU A 17 -15.81 3.26 -2.16
CA LEU A 17 -15.86 1.88 -1.69
C LEU A 17 -15.23 1.74 -0.30
N LEU A 18 -14.05 2.34 -0.08
CA LEU A 18 -13.37 2.31 1.21
C LEU A 18 -14.21 2.96 2.32
N ALA A 19 -14.85 4.10 2.02
CA ALA A 19 -15.75 4.77 2.94
C ALA A 19 -16.95 3.87 3.30
N ALA A 20 -17.62 3.30 2.30
CA ALA A 20 -18.77 2.41 2.51
C ALA A 20 -18.39 1.15 3.30
N VAL A 21 -17.20 0.59 3.09
CA VAL A 21 -16.71 -0.56 3.85
C VAL A 21 -16.46 -0.22 5.32
N ARG A 22 -15.85 0.94 5.60
CA ARG A 22 -15.60 1.42 6.97
C ARG A 22 -16.90 1.75 7.72
N GLU A 23 -17.88 2.30 7.02
CA GLU A 23 -19.20 2.59 7.58
C GLU A 23 -19.91 1.29 7.99
N LYS A 24 -19.88 0.27 7.12
CA LYS A 24 -20.55 -1.02 7.37
C LYS A 24 -19.87 -1.84 8.46
N VAL A 25 -18.54 -1.77 8.56
CA VAL A 25 -17.76 -2.53 9.54
C VAL A 25 -16.79 -1.59 10.26
N PRO A 26 -17.24 -0.91 11.33
CA PRO A 26 -16.38 -0.06 12.13
C PRO A 26 -15.18 -0.84 12.69
N GLY A 27 -13.98 -0.28 12.55
CA GLY A 27 -12.73 -0.92 13.00
C GLY A 27 -12.20 -2.02 12.07
N ILE A 28 -12.72 -2.14 10.84
CA ILE A 28 -12.17 -3.08 9.85
C ILE A 28 -10.71 -2.79 9.52
N CYS A 29 -9.90 -3.84 9.50
CA CYS A 29 -8.51 -3.79 9.09
C CYS A 29 -8.41 -3.93 7.57
N LEU A 30 -7.85 -2.92 6.90
CA LEU A 30 -7.70 -2.90 5.45
C LEU A 30 -6.22 -3.04 5.06
N ARG A 31 -5.96 -4.02 4.20
CA ARG A 31 -4.63 -4.28 3.64
C ARG A 31 -4.64 -4.12 2.14
N THR A 32 -3.60 -3.49 1.60
CA THR A 32 -3.39 -3.38 0.15
C THR A 32 -1.92 -3.52 -0.23
N THR A 33 -1.65 -3.50 -1.53
CA THR A 33 -0.31 -3.48 -2.12
C THR A 33 -0.22 -2.41 -3.19
N LEU A 34 0.92 -1.76 -3.29
CA LEU A 34 1.24 -0.74 -4.30
C LEU A 34 2.46 -1.17 -5.11
N ILE A 35 2.55 -0.66 -6.33
CA ILE A 35 3.71 -0.84 -7.21
C ILE A 35 4.28 0.56 -7.46
N ALA A 36 5.59 0.71 -7.27
CA ALA A 36 6.34 1.93 -7.59
C ALA A 36 7.21 1.70 -8.83
N GLY A 37 7.36 2.72 -9.65
CA GLY A 37 8.20 2.69 -10.84
C GLY A 37 7.53 2.07 -12.05
N PHE A 38 6.21 2.12 -12.15
CA PHE A 38 5.49 1.67 -13.35
C PHE A 38 5.93 2.51 -14.58
N PRO A 39 5.93 1.96 -15.81
CA PRO A 39 6.30 2.72 -17.01
C PRO A 39 5.51 4.04 -17.16
N GLY A 40 6.23 5.15 -17.33
CA GLY A 40 5.67 6.49 -17.40
C GLY A 40 5.21 7.11 -16.07
N GLU A 41 5.48 6.47 -14.93
CA GLU A 41 5.18 7.02 -13.61
C GLU A 41 6.04 8.24 -13.32
N THR A 42 5.40 9.33 -12.90
CA THR A 42 6.06 10.59 -12.60
C THR A 42 6.16 10.84 -11.10
N LEU A 43 6.97 11.83 -10.70
CA LEU A 43 7.00 12.27 -9.30
C LEU A 43 5.62 12.76 -8.80
N TYR A 44 4.80 13.33 -9.69
CA TYR A 44 3.44 13.72 -9.34
C TYR A 44 2.57 12.52 -8.95
N ASP A 45 2.68 11.39 -9.68
CA ASP A 45 1.95 10.17 -9.34
C ASP A 45 2.38 9.59 -7.98
N ILE A 46 3.65 9.76 -7.61
CA ILE A 46 4.19 9.35 -6.30
C ILE A 46 3.60 10.23 -5.19
N GLU A 47 3.60 11.55 -5.35
CA GLU A 47 2.96 12.46 -4.39
C GLU A 47 1.47 12.18 -4.27
N GLU A 48 0.77 11.92 -5.38
CA GLU A 48 -0.64 11.54 -5.39
C GLU A 48 -0.89 10.26 -4.59
N THR A 49 0.00 9.28 -4.71
CA THR A 49 -0.04 7.99 -3.99
C THR A 49 0.21 8.18 -2.49
N LYS A 50 1.19 9.01 -2.11
CA LYS A 50 1.44 9.33 -0.70
C LYS A 50 0.25 10.04 -0.06
N ALA A 51 -0.31 11.05 -0.72
CA ALA A 51 -1.50 11.75 -0.26
C ALA A 51 -2.71 10.79 -0.12
N PHE A 52 -2.85 9.82 -1.04
CA PHE A 52 -3.86 8.77 -0.93
C PHE A 52 -3.65 7.90 0.32
N LEU A 53 -2.41 7.51 0.64
CA LEU A 53 -2.10 6.77 1.86
C LEU A 53 -2.42 7.58 3.12
N GLU A 54 -2.03 8.84 3.17
CA GLU A 54 -2.30 9.74 4.31
C GLU A 54 -3.80 9.92 4.54
N GLN A 55 -4.58 10.09 3.47
CA GLN A 55 -6.02 10.24 3.54
C GLN A 55 -6.70 8.92 3.96
N GLN A 56 -6.27 7.80 3.40
CA GLN A 56 -6.95 6.52 3.61
C GLN A 56 -6.44 5.76 4.83
N ARG A 57 -5.23 6.01 5.35
CA ARG A 57 -4.70 5.42 6.60
C ARG A 57 -4.88 3.90 6.69
N PHE A 58 -4.43 3.17 5.67
CA PHE A 58 -4.49 1.71 5.64
C PHE A 58 -3.75 1.07 6.82
N ASP A 59 -4.26 -0.04 7.33
CA ASP A 59 -3.64 -0.79 8.43
C ASP A 59 -2.33 -1.46 8.02
N ARG A 60 -2.26 -1.92 6.77
CA ARG A 60 -1.11 -2.62 6.20
C ARG A 60 -0.96 -2.32 4.73
N VAL A 61 0.22 -1.91 4.30
CA VAL A 61 0.56 -1.76 2.89
C VAL A 61 1.89 -2.44 2.60
N GLY A 62 1.93 -3.19 1.50
CA GLY A 62 3.19 -3.60 0.88
C GLY A 62 3.47 -2.73 -0.34
N VAL A 63 4.73 -2.30 -0.52
CA VAL A 63 5.15 -1.56 -1.71
C VAL A 63 6.21 -2.40 -2.41
N PHE A 64 6.04 -2.59 -3.72
CA PHE A 64 6.94 -3.38 -4.55
C PHE A 64 7.41 -2.53 -5.73
N THR A 65 8.62 -2.77 -6.21
CA THR A 65 9.10 -2.14 -7.46
C THR A 65 8.48 -2.84 -8.67
N TYR A 66 8.26 -2.09 -9.73
CA TYR A 66 7.78 -2.64 -11.00
C TYR A 66 8.83 -3.56 -11.64
N SER A 67 8.39 -4.77 -12.00
CA SER A 67 9.15 -5.77 -12.75
C SER A 67 8.63 -5.84 -14.18
N HIS A 68 9.52 -5.65 -15.16
CA HIS A 68 9.17 -5.60 -16.58
C HIS A 68 9.19 -7.01 -17.18
N GLU A 69 8.09 -7.75 -16.99
CA GLU A 69 7.99 -9.17 -17.33
C GLU A 69 7.28 -9.41 -18.66
N GLU A 70 7.86 -10.28 -19.50
CA GLU A 70 7.26 -10.77 -20.73
C GLU A 70 5.87 -11.38 -20.49
N GLY A 71 4.95 -11.19 -21.43
CA GLY A 71 3.58 -11.71 -21.34
C GLY A 71 2.64 -10.88 -20.46
N THR A 72 3.11 -9.77 -19.87
CA THR A 72 2.26 -8.80 -19.18
C THR A 72 1.87 -7.65 -20.10
N SER A 73 0.71 -7.02 -19.87
CA SER A 73 0.34 -5.84 -20.65
C SER A 73 1.21 -4.61 -20.38
N GLY A 74 2.02 -4.64 -19.32
CA GLY A 74 3.01 -3.61 -19.05
C GLY A 74 4.27 -3.78 -19.89
N PHE A 75 4.52 -4.98 -20.42
CA PHE A 75 5.68 -5.27 -21.27
C PHE A 75 5.67 -4.48 -22.59
N ASP A 76 4.48 -4.20 -23.13
CA ASP A 76 4.33 -3.42 -24.36
C ASP A 76 4.67 -1.93 -24.17
N LEU A 77 4.84 -1.47 -22.92
CA LEU A 77 5.22 -0.09 -22.59
C LEU A 77 6.75 0.03 -22.49
N VAL A 78 7.27 1.22 -22.76
CA VAL A 78 8.70 1.50 -22.57
C VAL A 78 8.96 1.68 -21.08
N ASP A 79 9.73 0.78 -20.47
CA ASP A 79 10.22 0.92 -19.09
C ASP A 79 11.31 2.02 -19.03
N ASP A 80 10.86 3.24 -18.76
CA ASP A 80 11.66 4.47 -18.74
C ASP A 80 12.14 4.87 -17.34
N VAL A 81 11.77 4.08 -16.32
CA VAL A 81 12.17 4.33 -14.92
C VAL A 81 13.36 3.45 -14.54
N PRO A 82 14.54 4.01 -14.23
CA PRO A 82 15.68 3.21 -13.78
C PRO A 82 15.39 2.46 -12.46
N ALA A 83 15.97 1.28 -12.29
CA ALA A 83 15.74 0.44 -11.10
C ALA A 83 16.02 1.16 -9.77
N GLU A 84 17.07 1.98 -9.70
CA GLU A 84 17.39 2.81 -8.54
C GLU A 84 16.28 3.80 -8.20
N GLU A 85 15.68 4.41 -9.23
CA GLU A 85 14.56 5.34 -9.06
C GLU A 85 13.28 4.61 -8.63
N LYS A 86 13.04 3.39 -9.12
CA LYS A 86 11.92 2.55 -8.64
C LYS A 86 12.04 2.26 -7.16
N GLU A 87 13.24 1.88 -6.72
CA GLU A 87 13.54 1.57 -5.31
C GLU A 87 13.41 2.82 -4.43
N ARG A 88 13.98 3.95 -4.86
CA ARG A 88 13.84 5.24 -4.16
C ARG A 88 12.37 5.61 -3.96
N ARG A 89 11.55 5.50 -5.01
CA ARG A 89 10.11 5.77 -4.94
C ARG A 89 9.37 4.79 -4.02
N ALA A 90 9.72 3.51 -4.07
CA ALA A 90 9.14 2.51 -3.18
C ALA A 90 9.43 2.84 -1.70
N GLN A 91 10.65 3.26 -1.40
CA GLN A 91 11.06 3.72 -0.06
C GLN A 91 10.33 4.99 0.38
N ASP A 92 10.17 5.96 -0.52
CA ASP A 92 9.43 7.20 -0.27
C ASP A 92 7.94 6.93 0.06
N ILE A 93 7.30 5.99 -0.63
CA ILE A 93 5.92 5.60 -0.32
C ILE A 93 5.87 4.82 1.01
N MET A 94 6.85 3.94 1.23
CA MET A 94 6.91 3.12 2.44
C MET A 94 7.13 3.95 3.71
N SER A 95 7.90 5.05 3.66
CA SER A 95 8.13 5.92 4.82
C SER A 95 6.81 6.53 5.34
N VAL A 96 5.95 7.03 4.45
CA VAL A 96 4.61 7.51 4.80
C VAL A 96 3.77 6.41 5.46
N GLN A 97 3.79 5.20 4.91
CA GLN A 97 3.06 4.08 5.52
C GLN A 97 3.63 3.70 6.91
N GLN A 98 4.94 3.82 7.13
CA GLN A 98 5.55 3.50 8.43
C GLN A 98 5.02 4.42 9.52
N GLU A 99 4.90 5.72 9.24
CA GLU A 99 4.31 6.70 10.17
C GLU A 99 2.85 6.37 10.50
N ILE A 100 2.03 6.12 9.47
CA ILE A 100 0.63 5.70 9.65
C ILE A 100 0.54 4.41 10.49
N SER A 101 1.41 3.44 10.21
CA SER A 101 1.42 2.16 10.92
C SER A 101 1.82 2.32 12.38
N LEU A 102 2.75 3.23 12.68
CA LEU A 102 3.14 3.58 14.04
C LEU A 102 1.97 4.18 14.81
N GLU A 103 1.31 5.19 14.24
CA GLU A 103 0.15 5.86 14.86
C GLU A 103 -0.97 4.84 15.14
N LYS A 104 -1.33 4.02 14.15
CA LYS A 104 -2.35 2.96 14.32
C LYS A 104 -1.95 1.89 15.34
N ASN A 105 -0.65 1.62 15.52
CA ASN A 105 -0.20 0.70 16.56
C ASN A 105 -0.24 1.34 17.95
N GLN A 106 0.04 2.64 18.07
CA GLN A 106 -0.09 3.38 19.33
C GLN A 106 -1.54 3.43 19.80
N GLU A 107 -2.49 3.58 18.88
CA GLU A 107 -3.94 3.51 19.19
C GLU A 107 -4.34 2.19 19.90
N LYS A 108 -3.59 1.11 19.68
CA LYS A 108 -3.87 -0.21 20.29
C LYS A 108 -3.44 -0.31 21.76
N ILE A 109 -2.65 0.63 22.26
CA ILE A 109 -2.19 0.63 23.64
C ILE A 109 -3.39 0.74 24.58
N GLY A 110 -3.46 -0.14 25.57
CA GLY A 110 -4.56 -0.18 26.54
C GLY A 110 -5.82 -0.91 26.06
N GLN A 111 -5.84 -1.41 24.82
CA GLN A 111 -6.95 -2.21 24.30
C GLN A 111 -6.76 -3.71 24.57
N THR A 112 -7.87 -4.45 24.69
CA THR A 112 -7.87 -5.91 24.82
C THR A 112 -8.22 -6.55 23.49
N TYR A 113 -7.39 -7.49 23.02
CA TYR A 113 -7.59 -8.20 21.75
C TYR A 113 -7.74 -9.69 21.96
N LYS A 114 -8.54 -10.32 21.09
CA LYS A 114 -8.52 -11.76 20.92
C LYS A 114 -7.22 -12.15 20.22
N VAL A 115 -6.45 -13.04 20.84
CA VAL A 115 -5.16 -13.51 20.30
C VAL A 115 -5.22 -14.98 19.92
N LEU A 116 -4.38 -15.37 18.96
CA LEU A 116 -4.10 -16.76 18.61
C LEU A 116 -2.65 -17.07 19.03
N ILE A 117 -2.45 -18.16 19.77
CA ILE A 117 -1.12 -18.63 20.14
C ILE A 117 -0.58 -19.43 18.96
N ASP A 118 0.37 -18.85 18.22
CA ASP A 118 0.96 -19.48 17.03
C ASP A 118 1.95 -20.59 17.39
N LYS A 119 2.84 -20.34 18.37
CA LYS A 119 3.77 -21.34 18.88
C LYS A 119 4.05 -21.14 20.36
N LYS A 120 4.16 -22.25 21.10
CA LYS A 120 4.67 -22.25 22.47
C LYS A 120 6.20 -22.17 22.43
N VAL A 121 6.77 -21.06 22.89
CA VAL A 121 8.21 -20.98 23.15
C VAL A 121 8.44 -21.56 24.54
N LEU A 122 9.11 -22.72 24.61
CA LEU A 122 9.60 -23.25 25.87
C LEU A 122 10.77 -22.37 26.32
N VAL A 123 10.53 -21.52 27.30
CA VAL A 123 11.61 -20.83 28.02
C VAL A 123 12.17 -21.87 28.99
N PHE A 124 13.37 -22.37 28.71
CA PHE A 124 14.11 -23.19 29.66
C PHE A 124 14.63 -22.25 30.76
N THR A 125 13.98 -22.27 31.93
CA THR A 125 14.57 -21.81 33.21
C THR A 125 15.70 -22.72 33.65
#